data_AF-A0A6L5Q3T6-F1
#
_entry.id   AF-A0A6L5Q3T6-F1
#
_cell.length_a   1.000
_cell.length_b   1.000
_cell.length_c   1.000
_cell.angle_alpha   90.00
_cell.angle_beta   90.00
_cell.angle_gamma   90.00
#
_symmetry.space_group_name_H-M   'P 1'
#
loop_
_entity.id
_entity.type
_entity.pdbx_description
1 polymer ?
#
loop_
_entity_poly.entity_id
_entity_poly.type
_entity_poly.pdbx_seq_one_letter_code
_entity_poly.pdbx_strand_id
1 'polypeptide(L)'
;MQLTKLEKAIVLGTILNSIGENDIEDYVELESLQSVVQVLSKLHKRTKPEEKKEDITSLLGKLMHELSKRNDREKVVKFRCVSCGYTVQYTERQARTKDGLRCKHSECGGAMNETRIQNQTTEA
;
A
#
# COMPACT_ATOMS: atom_id res chain seq x y z
N MET A 1 -5.65 6.18 3.37
CA MET A 1 -5.25 6.94 4.58
C MET A 1 -5.69 8.40 4.53
N GLN A 2 -6.27 8.92 5.61
CA GLN A 2 -6.51 10.35 5.83
C GLN A 2 -5.52 10.88 6.88
N LEU A 3 -4.85 12.00 6.56
CA LEU A 3 -3.89 12.65 7.46
C LEU A 3 -4.49 13.91 8.10
N THR A 4 -4.20 14.12 9.37
CA THR A 4 -4.53 15.36 10.09
C THR A 4 -3.72 16.54 9.54
N LYS A 5 -4.08 17.76 9.92
CA LYS A 5 -3.34 18.95 9.50
C LYS A 5 -1.89 18.95 10.02
N LEU A 6 -1.66 18.44 11.24
CA LEU A 6 -0.31 18.34 11.79
C LEU A 6 0.48 17.22 11.10
N GLU A 7 -0.13 16.06 10.87
CA GLU A 7 0.52 14.96 10.15
C GLU A 7 0.94 15.38 8.73
N LYS A 8 0.09 16.10 8.00
CA LYS A 8 0.44 16.68 6.69
C LYS A 8 1.60 17.66 6.80
N ALA A 9 1.60 18.50 7.84
CA ALA A 9 2.68 19.45 8.09
C ALA A 9 4.02 18.75 8.37
N ILE A 10 3.99 17.66 9.14
CA ILE A 10 5.17 16.83 9.44
C ILE A 10 5.71 16.21 8.15
N VAL A 11 4.87 15.54 7.35
CA VAL A 11 5.26 14.92 6.08
C VAL A 11 5.88 15.95 5.14
N LEU A 12 5.24 17.10 4.97
CA LEU A 12 5.72 18.15 4.07
C LEU A 12 7.06 18.71 4.53
N GLY A 13 7.23 18.97 5.83
CA GLY A 13 8.52 19.41 6.39
C GLY A 13 9.64 18.39 6.16
N THR A 14 9.34 17.09 6.30
CA THR A 14 10.31 16.03 6.02
C THR A 14 10.71 15.97 4.54
N ILE A 15 9.74 16.07 3.62
CA ILE A 15 10.00 16.06 2.17
C ILE A 15 10.85 17.27 1.79
N LEU A 16 10.47 18.47 2.24
CA LEU A 16 11.22 19.70 1.95
C LEU A 16 12.65 19.62 2.48
N ASN A 17 12.86 19.05 3.68
CA ASN A 17 14.21 18.86 4.23
C ASN A 17 15.03 17.78 3.49
N SER A 18 14.40 16.93 2.68
CA SER A 18 15.09 15.91 1.87
C SER A 18 15.50 16.42 0.48
N ILE A 19 14.84 17.47 0.00
CA ILE A 19 15.20 18.22 -1.21
C ILE A 19 16.18 19.30 -0.73
N GLY A 20 17.44 19.26 -1.14
CA GLY A 20 18.42 20.24 -0.65
C GLY A 20 17.95 21.68 -0.87
N GLU A 21 18.37 22.61 -0.02
CA GLU A 21 17.90 24.02 -0.05
C GLU A 21 17.99 24.66 -1.44
N ASN A 22 19.05 24.34 -2.20
CA ASN A 22 19.30 24.86 -3.54
C ASN A 22 18.38 24.26 -4.62
N ASP A 23 17.77 23.12 -4.35
CA ASP A 23 16.98 22.38 -5.34
C ASP A 23 15.47 22.59 -5.14
N ILE A 24 15.03 23.23 -4.05
CA ILE A 24 13.61 23.38 -3.70
C ILE A 24 12.81 24.06 -4.82
N GLU A 25 13.39 25.05 -5.49
CA GLU A 25 12.76 25.81 -6.58
C GLU A 25 12.40 24.92 -7.79
N ASP A 26 13.10 23.81 -7.98
CA ASP A 26 12.84 22.86 -9.07
C ASP A 26 11.59 22.00 -8.82
N TYR A 27 11.12 21.90 -7.57
CA TYR A 27 10.00 21.04 -7.17
C TYR A 27 8.75 21.81 -6.75
N VAL A 28 8.88 23.09 -6.35
CA VAL A 28 7.77 23.87 -5.78
C VAL A 28 7.87 25.35 -6.12
N GLU A 29 6.74 25.96 -6.46
CA GLU A 29 6.63 27.41 -6.64
C GLU A 29 6.89 28.14 -5.31
N LEU A 30 7.91 29.01 -5.28
CA LEU A 30 8.33 29.72 -4.06
C LEU A 30 7.23 30.53 -3.37
N GLU A 31 6.36 31.17 -4.13
CA GLU A 31 5.24 31.96 -3.60
C GLU A 31 4.26 31.07 -2.81
N SER A 32 3.93 29.90 -3.38
CA SER A 32 3.11 28.90 -2.72
C SER A 32 3.79 28.38 -1.44
N LEU A 33 5.11 28.14 -1.50
CA LEU A 33 5.89 27.65 -0.38
C LEU A 33 5.91 28.64 0.79
N GLN A 34 6.01 29.95 0.51
CA GLN A 34 5.99 30.97 1.55
C GLN A 34 4.70 30.92 2.38
N SER A 35 3.55 30.77 1.72
CA SER A 35 2.25 30.65 2.39
C SER A 35 2.19 29.40 3.28
N VAL A 36 2.77 28.29 2.81
CA VAL A 36 2.83 27.02 3.53
C VAL A 36 3.74 27.13 4.74
N VAL A 37 4.95 27.70 4.61
CA VAL A 37 5.90 27.90 5.72
C VAL A 37 5.28 28.70 6.86
N GLN A 38 4.47 29.72 6.55
CA GLN A 38 3.74 30.46 7.57
C GLN A 38 2.74 29.57 8.34
N VAL A 39 2.03 28.67 7.65
CA VAL A 39 1.12 27.72 8.30
C VAL A 39 1.90 26.72 9.14
N LEU A 40 3.00 26.16 8.62
CA LEU A 40 3.86 25.22 9.33
C LEU A 40 4.41 25.82 10.62
N SER A 41 4.91 27.06 10.58
CA SER A 41 5.44 27.74 11.76
C SER A 41 4.37 28.00 12.84
N LYS A 42 3.15 28.37 12.43
CA LYS A 42 2.01 28.55 13.36
C LYS A 42 1.60 27.23 14.01
N LEU A 43 1.57 26.14 13.24
CA LEU A 43 1.27 24.80 13.77
C LEU A 43 2.36 24.37 14.76
N HIS A 44 3.63 24.53 14.41
CA HIS A 44 4.75 24.17 15.27
C HIS A 44 4.71 24.90 16.62
N LYS A 45 4.42 26.21 16.62
CA LYS A 45 4.34 27.02 17.86
C LYS A 45 3.17 26.65 18.76
N ARG A 46 2.06 26.19 18.19
CA ARG A 46 0.82 25.86 18.94
C ARG A 46 0.81 24.44 19.48
N THR A 47 1.53 23.54 18.82
CA THR A 47 1.52 22.11 19.15
C THR A 47 2.40 21.85 20.37
N LYS A 48 1.86 21.17 21.38
CA LYS A 48 2.65 20.74 22.54
C LYS A 48 3.58 19.58 22.17
N PRO A 49 4.72 19.40 22.87
CA PRO A 49 5.62 18.28 22.60
C PRO A 49 4.95 16.90 22.70
N GLU A 50 4.01 16.74 23.65
CA GLU A 50 3.25 15.50 23.84
C GLU A 50 2.32 15.21 22.65
N GLU A 51 1.50 16.19 22.26
CA GLU A 51 0.62 16.12 21.08
C GLU A 51 1.43 15.81 19.80
N LYS A 52 2.60 16.45 19.65
CA LYS A 52 3.50 16.18 18.52
C LYS A 52 3.96 14.72 18.49
N LYS A 53 4.28 14.14 19.65
CA LYS A 53 4.73 12.74 19.73
C LYS A 53 3.58 11.79 19.37
N GLU A 54 2.37 12.05 19.85
CA GLU A 54 1.18 11.27 19.51
C GLU A 54 0.87 11.31 18.02
N ASP A 55 0.88 12.50 17.40
CA ASP A 55 0.65 12.65 15.96
C ASP A 55 1.75 11.98 15.12
N ILE A 56 3.02 12.01 15.57
CA ILE A 56 4.10 11.25 14.90
C ILE A 56 3.85 9.74 15.00
N THR A 57 3.47 9.23 16.17
CA THR A 57 3.16 7.81 16.34
C THR A 57 1.96 7.39 15.49
N SER A 58 0.92 8.22 15.45
CA SER A 58 -0.25 8.02 14.57
C SER A 58 0.17 8.00 13.10
N LEU A 59 0.95 8.99 12.65
CA LEU A 59 1.44 9.08 11.27
C LEU A 59 2.25 7.84 10.89
N LEU A 60 3.18 7.40 11.74
CA LEU A 60 3.97 6.20 11.50
C LEU A 60 3.08 4.97 11.39
N GLY A 61 2.12 4.79 12.30
CA GLY A 61 1.17 3.68 12.24
C GLY A 61 0.38 3.66 10.93
N LYS A 62 -0.12 4.82 10.48
CA LYS A 62 -0.86 4.92 9.21
C LYS A 62 0.02 4.65 7.98
N LEU A 63 1.23 5.21 7.93
CA LEU A 63 2.18 4.98 6.83
C LEU A 63 2.62 3.52 6.77
N MET A 64 3.00 2.94 7.90
CA MET A 64 3.37 1.53 7.98
C MET A 64 2.21 0.63 7.60
N HIS A 65 0.99 0.92 8.06
CA HIS A 65 -0.20 0.16 7.67
C HIS A 65 -0.46 0.22 6.17
N GLU A 66 -0.42 1.40 5.54
CA GLU A 66 -0.61 1.51 4.09
C GLU A 66 0.49 0.81 3.29
N LEU A 67 1.76 0.88 3.74
CA LEU A 67 2.87 0.17 3.08
C LEU A 67 2.86 -1.34 3.33
N SER A 68 2.30 -1.77 4.46
CA SER A 68 2.23 -3.18 4.87
C SER A 68 0.93 -3.87 4.45
N LYS A 69 -0.07 -3.12 3.97
CA LYS A 69 -1.15 -3.70 3.18
C LYS A 69 -0.46 -4.48 2.06
N ARG A 70 -0.44 -5.81 2.20
CA ARG A 70 -0.25 -6.68 1.04
C ARG A 70 -1.26 -6.19 0.02
N ASN A 71 -0.98 -6.34 -1.27
CA ASN A 71 -2.07 -6.16 -2.22
C ASN A 71 -3.17 -7.14 -1.78
N ASP A 72 -4.19 -6.67 -1.05
CA ASP A 72 -5.37 -7.45 -0.66
C ASP A 72 -6.15 -7.89 -1.92
N ARG A 73 -5.67 -7.44 -3.08
CA ARG A 73 -5.94 -7.91 -4.43
C ARG A 73 -4.97 -9.01 -4.89
N GLU A 74 -4.39 -9.82 -4.02
CA GLU A 74 -3.80 -11.08 -4.46
C GLU A 74 -4.96 -11.96 -4.89
N LYS A 75 -5.45 -11.72 -6.11
CA LYS A 75 -6.57 -12.43 -6.70
C LYS A 75 -6.21 -13.90 -6.69
N VAL A 76 -6.97 -14.63 -5.89
CA VAL A 76 -6.82 -16.07 -5.78
C VAL A 76 -7.74 -16.69 -6.82
N VAL A 77 -7.15 -17.46 -7.72
CA VAL A 77 -7.84 -18.20 -8.76
C VAL A 77 -7.98 -19.64 -8.30
N LYS A 78 -9.21 -20.18 -8.31
CA LYS A 78 -9.45 -21.59 -8.01
C LYS A 78 -9.38 -22.39 -9.30
N PHE A 79 -8.60 -23.45 -9.29
CA PHE A 79 -8.50 -24.39 -10.40
C PHE A 79 -9.05 -25.75 -10.02
N ARG A 80 -9.58 -26.47 -11.01
CA ARG A 80 -10.00 -27.87 -10.91
C ARG A 80 -9.33 -28.70 -12.00
N CYS A 81 -8.75 -29.85 -11.62
CA CYS A 81 -8.21 -30.80 -12.57
C CYS A 81 -9.33 -31.42 -13.39
N VAL A 82 -9.16 -31.44 -14.72
CA VAL A 82 -10.14 -32.05 -15.64
C VAL A 82 -10.20 -33.58 -15.48
N SER A 83 -9.07 -34.21 -15.16
CA SER A 83 -8.95 -35.66 -15.11
C SER A 83 -9.44 -36.27 -13.79
N CYS A 84 -9.02 -35.71 -12.65
CA CYS A 84 -9.31 -36.29 -11.33
C CYS A 84 -10.19 -35.42 -10.43
N GLY A 85 -10.57 -34.21 -10.88
CA GLY A 85 -11.39 -33.30 -10.10
C GLY A 85 -10.68 -32.60 -8.93
N TYR A 86 -9.39 -32.86 -8.69
CA TYR A 86 -8.58 -32.21 -7.65
C TYR A 86 -8.65 -30.68 -7.77
N THR A 87 -8.86 -29.98 -6.66
CA THR A 87 -8.94 -28.51 -6.64
C THR A 87 -7.78 -27.89 -5.90
N VAL A 88 -7.29 -26.77 -6.40
CA VAL A 88 -6.22 -25.97 -5.77
C VAL A 88 -6.52 -24.49 -5.96
N GLN A 89 -6.01 -23.67 -5.06
CA GLN A 89 -6.07 -22.22 -5.15
C GLN A 89 -4.67 -21.68 -5.40
N TYR A 90 -4.54 -20.77 -6.36
CA TYR A 90 -3.29 -20.12 -6.71
C TYR A 90 -3.45 -18.61 -6.68
N THR A 91 -2.37 -17.91 -6.35
CA THR A 91 -2.29 -16.48 -6.61
C THR A 91 -2.24 -16.26 -8.13
N GLU A 92 -2.71 -15.11 -8.63
CA GLU A 92 -2.61 -14.78 -10.06
C GLU A 92 -1.17 -14.98 -10.61
N ARG A 93 -0.15 -14.72 -9.80
CA ARG A 93 1.26 -14.95 -10.17
C ARG A 93 1.56 -16.43 -10.38
N GLN A 94 1.11 -17.29 -9.48
CA GLN A 94 1.28 -18.75 -9.57
C GLN A 94 0.49 -19.32 -10.76
N ALA A 95 -0.72 -18.81 -11.02
CA ALA A 95 -1.60 -19.22 -12.11
C ALA A 95 -1.01 -18.95 -13.52
N ARG A 96 -0.12 -17.95 -13.66
CA ARG A 96 0.54 -17.61 -14.94
C ARG A 96 1.72 -18.53 -15.29
N THR A 97 2.15 -19.40 -14.38
CA THR A 97 3.28 -20.30 -14.62
C THR A 97 2.82 -21.62 -15.25
N LYS A 98 3.68 -22.25 -16.08
CA LYS A 98 3.38 -23.57 -16.65
C LYS A 98 3.13 -24.63 -15.58
N ASP A 99 3.78 -24.52 -14.43
CA ASP A 99 3.59 -25.41 -13.28
C ASP A 99 2.26 -25.18 -12.55
N GLY A 100 1.71 -23.96 -12.62
CA GLY A 100 0.38 -23.64 -12.11
C GLY A 100 -0.76 -24.29 -12.89
N LEU A 101 -0.53 -24.67 -14.16
CA LEU A 101 -1.55 -25.26 -15.04
C LEU A 101 -1.58 -26.80 -15.01
N ARG A 102 -0.67 -27.44 -14.26
CA ARG A 102 -0.61 -28.90 -14.13
C ARG A 102 -1.14 -29.37 -12.79
N CYS A 103 -1.90 -30.47 -12.80
CA CYS A 103 -2.39 -31.08 -11.58
C CYS A 103 -1.21 -31.62 -10.76
N LYS A 104 -1.17 -31.23 -9.48
CA LYS A 104 -0.17 -31.70 -8.52
C LYS A 104 -0.49 -33.07 -7.93
N HIS A 105 -1.66 -33.63 -8.24
CA HIS A 105 -2.01 -34.98 -7.83
C HIS A 105 -1.21 -35.96 -8.70
N SER A 106 -0.28 -36.67 -8.06
CA SER A 106 0.77 -37.50 -8.67
C SER A 106 0.26 -38.54 -9.67
N GLU A 107 -0.99 -38.96 -9.54
CA GLU A 107 -1.58 -40.04 -10.36
C GLU A 107 -2.10 -39.59 -11.73
N CYS A 108 -2.36 -38.30 -11.94
CA CYS A 108 -3.01 -37.85 -13.18
C CYS A 108 -2.22 -36.82 -13.98
N GLY A 109 -1.46 -35.93 -13.32
CA GLY A 109 -0.73 -34.84 -13.98
C GLY A 109 -1.57 -33.96 -14.93
N GLY A 110 -2.90 -34.06 -14.85
CA GLY A 110 -3.85 -33.54 -15.85
C GLY A 110 -3.92 -32.02 -15.88
N ALA A 111 -4.53 -31.48 -16.94
CA ALA A 111 -4.70 -30.04 -17.08
C ALA A 111 -5.64 -29.48 -16.01
N MET A 112 -5.30 -28.28 -15.51
CA MET A 112 -6.09 -27.53 -14.55
C MET A 112 -6.93 -26.48 -15.28
N ASN A 113 -8.24 -26.47 -15.06
CA ASN A 113 -9.15 -25.45 -15.60
C ASN A 113 -9.53 -24.45 -14.51
N GLU A 114 -9.49 -23.17 -14.85
CA GLU A 114 -9.97 -22.11 -13.97
C GLU A 114 -11.47 -22.25 -13.72
N THR A 115 -11.85 -22.32 -12.45
CA THR A 115 -13.24 -22.28 -12.01
C THR A 115 -13.52 -20.89 -11.46
N ARG A 116 -14.38 -20.14 -12.15
CA ARG A 116 -14.69 -18.73 -11.84
C ARG A 116 -15.19 -18.62 -10.39
N ILE A 117 -14.41 -17.97 -9.54
CA ILE A 117 -14.91 -17.43 -8.25
C ILE A 117 -14.82 -15.92 -8.36
N GLN A 118 -15.99 -15.27 -8.33
CA GLN A 118 -16.12 -13.82 -8.19
C GLN A 118 -15.35 -13.39 -6.93
N ASN A 119 -14.50 -12.38 -7.11
CA ASN A 119 -13.72 -11.72 -6.06
C ASN A 119 -14.49 -11.71 -4.74
N GLN A 120 -13.97 -12.42 -3.73
CA GLN A 120 -14.35 -12.09 -2.36
C GLN A 120 -13.66 -10.76 -2.05
N THR A 121 -14.38 -9.67 -2.29
CA THR A 121 -14.17 -8.42 -1.57
C THR A 121 -14.43 -8.74 -0.11
N THR A 122 -13.37 -9.05 0.64
CA THR A 122 -13.45 -9.09 2.09
C THR A 122 -13.48 -7.64 2.56
N GLU A 123 -14.68 -7.09 2.68
CA GLU A 123 -14.92 -5.95 3.56
C GLU A 123 -14.79 -6.47 5.01
N ALA A 124 -13.74 -6.05 5.71
CA ALA A 124 -13.66 -5.96 7.16
C ALA A 124 -12.51 -5.03 7.56
#